data_AF-A0A952CZV4-F1
#
_entry.id   AF-A0A952CZV4-F1
#
_cell.length_a   1.000
_cell.length_b   1.000
_cell.length_c   1.000
_cell.angle_alpha   90.00
_cell.angle_beta   90.00
_cell.angle_gamma   90.00
#
_symmetry.space_group_name_H-M   'P 1'
#
loop_
_entity.id
_entity.type
_entity.pdbx_description
1 polymer ?
#
loop_
_entity_poly.entity_id
_entity_poly.type
_entity_poly.pdbx_seq_one_letter_code
_entity_poly.pdbx_strand_id
1 'polypeptide(L)'
;VQPYIDSAISKTVNVAEDYPYEEFKTLYFEAWRSGLKGITTYRPNSVIGSVLSVAPSASAQQPQDLRVPEESDRRLRIERVPQPALSSLRWPSRPKLPGGNLAYSYMVEPLDGRASFCIFIGQTEESYARADGTTGLRSVPFETWVNGNEQPRGLGAIAKALSMDMRSNDRAWLKMKLDALARTRDEQPLQMPFPPNGEVRWTPGLVAGFAEIVRHRCEELGMFEALDTQPSPMVDAMMFRKEPKSGPLGTLSWTADVANAATNDDFVIGVKELQLPDGTRRPYSIWLSGDYPRALDGLAKLLSVDMHLIDVNWIGLKLRKLLNFGELNGSFWAQVPGESRQQVWPSTVAYIAALLLHRFKVLGLLDSEGRAIGGAGALALPDHEKPEASTEAPLIAGQACPSCGAHAYIRRDGCMFCTACGHQGECG
;
A
#
# COMPACT_ATOMS: atom_id res chain seq x y z
N VAL A 1 -15.35 50.74 18.26
CA VAL A 1 -14.45 49.63 18.65
C VAL A 1 -13.10 49.72 17.94
N GLN A 2 -13.07 49.81 16.61
CA GLN A 2 -11.83 49.83 15.81
C GLN A 2 -10.74 50.84 16.25
N PRO A 3 -11.04 52.05 16.76
CA PRO A 3 -10.01 52.97 17.27
C PRO A 3 -9.22 52.47 18.49
N TYR A 4 -9.73 51.45 19.19
CA TYR A 4 -9.11 50.88 20.39
C TYR A 4 -8.43 49.52 20.12
N ILE A 5 -8.32 49.11 18.85
CA ILE A 5 -7.75 47.82 18.44
C ILE A 5 -6.64 48.08 17.42
N ASP A 6 -5.44 47.60 17.71
CA ASP A 6 -4.23 47.73 16.89
C ASP A 6 -4.33 46.94 15.57
N SER A 7 -4.99 45.79 15.61
CA SER A 7 -5.23 44.85 14.51
C SER A 7 -6.60 45.02 13.85
N ALA A 8 -6.84 44.31 12.74
CA ALA A 8 -8.13 44.29 12.06
C ALA A 8 -9.15 43.40 12.78
N ILE A 9 -10.39 43.86 12.88
CA ILE A 9 -11.50 43.06 13.41
C ILE A 9 -12.03 42.19 12.26
N SER A 10 -12.06 40.87 12.43
CA SER A 10 -12.57 39.93 11.42
C SER A 10 -14.11 40.01 11.30
N LYS A 11 -14.60 41.09 10.67
CA LYS A 11 -16.03 41.34 10.49
C LYS A 11 -16.50 40.84 9.12
N THR A 12 -17.36 39.84 9.14
CA THR A 12 -18.07 39.34 7.95
C THR A 12 -19.45 39.98 7.83
N VAL A 13 -19.80 40.49 6.65
CA VAL A 13 -21.13 40.99 6.28
C VAL A 13 -21.77 40.02 5.30
N ASN A 14 -22.91 39.45 5.68
CA ASN A 14 -23.69 38.59 4.78
C ASN A 14 -24.50 39.47 3.82
N VAL A 15 -24.37 39.23 2.52
CA VAL A 15 -25.15 39.90 1.47
C VAL A 15 -26.01 38.88 0.73
N ALA A 16 -27.14 39.33 0.17
CA ALA A 16 -28.01 38.46 -0.63
C ALA A 16 -27.31 37.95 -1.90
N GLU A 17 -27.80 36.85 -2.48
CA GLU A 17 -27.27 36.30 -3.73
C GLU A 17 -27.41 37.31 -4.89
N ASP A 18 -28.56 37.98 -4.95
CA ASP A 18 -28.93 39.01 -5.92
C ASP A 18 -28.48 40.43 -5.51
N TYR A 19 -27.59 40.57 -4.53
CA TYR A 19 -27.20 41.88 -3.99
C TYR A 19 -26.59 42.80 -5.07
N PRO A 20 -27.17 44.00 -5.32
CA PRO A 20 -26.75 44.88 -6.40
C PRO A 20 -25.28 45.30 -6.31
N TYR A 21 -24.61 45.42 -7.45
CA TYR A 21 -23.19 45.77 -7.50
C TYR A 21 -22.88 47.16 -6.93
N GLU A 22 -23.72 48.17 -7.22
CA GLU A 22 -23.49 49.54 -6.73
C GLU A 22 -23.63 49.64 -5.21
N GLU A 23 -24.56 48.88 -4.61
CA GLU A 23 -24.69 48.77 -3.16
C GLU A 23 -23.51 47.99 -2.54
N PHE A 24 -23.09 46.91 -3.20
CA PHE A 24 -21.92 46.12 -2.79
C PHE A 24 -20.65 46.98 -2.76
N LYS A 25 -20.44 47.82 -3.77
CA LYS A 25 -19.34 48.77 -3.84
C LYS A 25 -19.43 49.81 -2.71
N THR A 26 -20.62 50.36 -2.48
CA THR A 26 -20.87 51.37 -1.45
C THR A 26 -20.51 50.84 -0.05
N LEU A 27 -20.85 49.57 0.24
CA LEU A 27 -20.51 48.90 1.50
C LEU A 27 -19.01 48.94 1.83
N TYR A 28 -18.14 48.68 0.85
CA TYR A 28 -16.69 48.76 1.05
C TYR A 28 -16.21 50.20 1.28
N PHE A 29 -16.80 51.17 0.56
CA PHE A 29 -16.47 52.58 0.77
C PHE A 29 -16.93 53.10 2.13
N GLU A 30 -18.08 52.66 2.64
CA GLU A 30 -18.56 52.99 3.98
C GLU A 30 -17.67 52.40 5.07
N ALA A 31 -17.25 51.13 4.91
CA ALA A 31 -16.31 50.49 5.83
C ALA A 31 -14.98 51.26 5.91
N TRP A 32 -14.44 51.66 4.75
CA TRP A 32 -13.23 52.46 4.67
C TRP A 32 -13.39 53.84 5.30
N ARG A 33 -14.47 54.57 4.97
CA ARG A 33 -14.75 55.89 5.58
C ARG A 33 -14.96 55.82 7.10
N SER A 34 -15.45 54.68 7.59
CA SER A 34 -15.63 54.41 9.02
C SER A 34 -14.33 53.98 9.74
N GLY A 35 -13.21 53.92 9.02
CA GLY A 35 -11.90 53.57 9.57
C GLY A 35 -11.71 52.09 9.88
N LEU A 36 -12.52 51.20 9.28
CA LEU A 36 -12.34 49.76 9.42
C LEU A 36 -11.07 49.30 8.70
N LYS A 37 -10.26 48.48 9.38
CA LYS A 37 -8.99 47.95 8.84
C LYS A 37 -9.18 46.71 7.96
N GLY A 38 -10.36 46.08 8.03
CA GLY A 38 -10.73 44.92 7.22
C GLY A 38 -12.22 44.66 7.27
N ILE A 39 -12.77 44.13 6.18
CA ILE A 39 -14.16 43.69 6.03
C ILE A 39 -14.19 42.53 5.04
N THR A 40 -15.01 41.52 5.32
CA THR A 40 -15.24 40.38 4.43
C THR A 40 -16.72 40.32 4.09
N THR A 41 -17.06 40.16 2.82
CA THR A 41 -18.46 39.93 2.43
C THR A 41 -18.69 38.46 2.11
N TYR A 42 -19.74 37.88 2.68
CA TYR A 42 -20.20 36.54 2.34
C TYR A 42 -21.43 36.64 1.45
N ARG A 43 -21.32 36.15 0.21
CA ARG A 43 -22.43 36.05 -0.74
C ARG A 43 -22.74 34.56 -0.96
N PRO A 44 -23.94 34.06 -0.62
CA PRO A 44 -24.34 32.70 -0.92
C PRO A 44 -24.25 32.41 -2.43
N ASN A 45 -23.79 31.22 -2.80
CA ASN A 45 -23.88 30.69 -4.16
C ASN A 45 -24.17 29.17 -4.10
N SER A 46 -24.43 28.55 -5.24
CA SER A 46 -24.80 27.13 -5.35
C SER A 46 -23.75 26.13 -4.84
N VAL A 47 -22.52 26.58 -4.57
CA VAL A 47 -21.42 25.74 -4.05
C VAL A 47 -21.17 25.99 -2.55
N ILE A 48 -21.41 27.21 -2.06
CA ILE A 48 -21.02 27.67 -0.73
C ILE A 48 -22.23 27.73 0.24
N GLY A 49 -23.47 27.77 -0.27
CA GLY A 49 -24.70 27.73 0.54
C GLY A 49 -24.94 29.01 1.37
N SER A 50 -26.04 29.10 2.11
CA SER A 50 -26.33 30.23 3.01
C SER A 50 -26.04 29.86 4.47
N VAL A 51 -25.32 30.73 5.20
CA VAL A 51 -24.94 30.51 6.62
C VAL A 51 -26.13 30.72 7.57
N LEU A 52 -27.13 31.51 7.16
CA LEU A 52 -28.32 31.80 7.94
C LEU A 52 -29.55 31.72 7.01
N SER A 53 -30.37 30.68 7.17
CA SER A 53 -31.68 30.54 6.52
C SER A 53 -32.76 30.51 7.59
N VAL A 54 -33.82 31.32 7.45
CA VAL A 54 -35.00 31.23 8.32
C VAL A 54 -36.05 30.39 7.60
N ALA A 55 -36.07 29.08 7.88
CA ALA A 55 -37.14 28.17 7.49
C ALA A 55 -37.68 27.44 8.75
N PRO A 56 -38.97 27.04 8.79
CA PRO A 56 -39.61 26.55 10.00
C PRO A 56 -39.02 25.21 10.46
N SER A 57 -38.97 25.05 11.78
CA SER A 57 -38.36 23.97 12.57
C SER A 57 -38.41 22.56 11.95
N ALA A 58 -37.23 22.03 11.63
CA ALA A 58 -36.91 20.62 11.74
C ALA A 58 -35.72 20.45 12.69
N SER A 59 -35.82 19.46 13.57
CA SER A 59 -34.94 19.10 14.70
C SER A 59 -33.47 19.54 14.60
N ALA A 60 -33.02 20.32 15.59
CA ALA A 60 -31.63 20.71 15.78
C ALA A 60 -30.71 19.48 15.92
N GLN A 61 -29.88 19.23 14.91
CA GLN A 61 -28.66 18.46 15.08
C GLN A 61 -27.58 19.38 15.66
N GLN A 62 -26.96 18.96 16.76
CA GLN A 62 -25.78 19.59 17.35
C GLN A 62 -24.67 19.77 16.30
N PRO A 63 -23.81 20.80 16.44
CA PRO A 63 -22.72 21.03 15.50
C PRO A 63 -21.76 19.83 15.53
N GLN A 64 -21.80 19.02 14.47
CA GLN A 64 -20.82 17.99 14.20
C GLN A 64 -19.55 18.66 13.69
N ASP A 65 -18.62 18.91 14.60
CA ASP A 65 -17.22 19.24 14.29
C ASP A 65 -16.43 18.02 13.78
N LEU A 66 -17.16 16.99 13.31
CA LEU A 66 -16.61 15.91 12.53
C LEU A 66 -16.55 16.43 11.10
N ARG A 67 -15.34 16.71 10.62
CA ARG A 67 -15.03 16.63 9.20
C ARG A 67 -15.70 15.36 8.68
N VAL A 68 -16.75 15.51 7.87
CA VAL A 68 -17.26 14.41 7.06
C VAL A 68 -16.04 13.87 6.34
N PRO A 69 -15.60 12.63 6.61
CA PRO A 69 -14.57 12.06 5.79
C PRO A 69 -15.20 11.95 4.41
N GLU A 70 -14.64 12.62 3.41
CA GLU A 70 -14.69 12.13 2.02
C GLU A 70 -13.92 10.79 1.91
N GLU A 71 -14.14 9.88 2.86
CA GLU A 71 -13.62 8.51 2.95
C GLU A 71 -14.80 7.54 2.90
N SER A 72 -15.70 7.75 1.93
CA SER A 72 -16.78 6.82 1.58
C SER A 72 -16.25 5.59 0.83
N ASP A 73 -15.14 5.01 1.28
CA ASP A 73 -14.69 3.68 0.84
C ASP A 73 -14.41 2.79 2.05
N ARG A 74 -15.36 2.77 2.98
CA ARG A 74 -15.56 1.66 3.91
C ARG A 74 -16.48 0.66 3.23
N ARG A 75 -15.98 -0.07 2.23
CA ARG A 75 -16.73 -1.21 1.66
C ARG A 75 -16.87 -2.30 2.72
N LEU A 76 -17.88 -2.16 3.58
CA LEU A 76 -18.35 -3.21 4.49
C LEU A 76 -19.22 -4.24 3.76
N ARG A 77 -19.53 -3.99 2.48
CA ARG A 77 -20.19 -4.93 1.58
C ARG A 77 -19.47 -4.91 0.22
N ILE A 78 -18.98 -6.09 -0.16
CA ILE A 78 -18.43 -6.38 -1.49
C ILE A 78 -19.64 -6.58 -2.42
N GLU A 79 -19.87 -5.67 -3.38
CA GLU A 79 -20.98 -5.79 -4.35
C GLU A 79 -20.79 -6.95 -5.34
N ARG A 80 -19.54 -7.37 -5.56
CA ARG A 80 -19.18 -8.47 -6.45
C ARG A 80 -17.90 -9.12 -5.95
N VAL A 81 -17.88 -10.45 -5.79
CA VAL A 81 -16.65 -11.18 -5.46
C VAL A 81 -15.64 -10.90 -6.58
N PRO A 82 -14.52 -10.20 -6.29
CA PRO A 82 -13.50 -9.94 -7.30
C PRO A 82 -13.00 -11.28 -7.84
N GLN A 83 -12.72 -11.35 -9.14
CA GLN A 83 -11.96 -12.48 -9.67
C GLN A 83 -10.62 -12.54 -8.91
N PRO A 84 -10.08 -13.74 -8.62
CA PRO A 84 -8.89 -13.89 -7.80
C PRO A 84 -7.76 -12.95 -8.27
N ALA A 85 -7.03 -12.32 -7.36
CA ALA A 85 -5.95 -11.40 -7.73
C ALA A 85 -4.92 -12.08 -8.66
N LEU A 86 -4.76 -13.41 -8.52
CA LEU A 86 -3.93 -14.22 -9.40
C LEU A 86 -4.45 -14.36 -10.84
N SER A 87 -5.76 -14.30 -11.11
CA SER A 87 -6.28 -14.30 -12.50
C SER A 87 -5.95 -12.99 -13.22
N SER A 88 -5.55 -11.96 -12.48
CA SER A 88 -5.05 -10.70 -13.02
C SER A 88 -3.58 -10.78 -13.44
N LEU A 89 -2.85 -11.85 -13.10
CA LEU A 89 -1.48 -12.04 -13.59
C LEU A 89 -1.50 -12.37 -15.07
N ARG A 90 -0.88 -11.50 -15.87
CA ARG A 90 -0.56 -11.81 -17.27
C ARG A 90 0.49 -12.91 -17.34
N TRP A 91 1.47 -12.88 -16.44
CA TRP A 91 2.47 -13.95 -16.31
C TRP A 91 2.72 -14.35 -14.84
N PRO A 92 2.45 -15.62 -14.45
CA PRO A 92 2.75 -16.12 -13.10
C PRO A 92 4.25 -16.10 -12.77
N SER A 93 5.09 -16.37 -13.79
CA SER A 93 6.55 -16.37 -13.73
C SER A 93 7.13 -15.45 -14.80
N ARG A 94 8.42 -15.13 -14.72
CA ARG A 94 9.08 -14.30 -15.73
C ARG A 94 8.97 -14.99 -17.11
N PRO A 95 8.47 -14.33 -18.17
CA PRO A 95 8.39 -14.93 -19.49
C PRO A 95 9.80 -15.29 -20.01
N LYS A 96 9.92 -16.43 -20.69
CA LYS A 96 11.15 -16.84 -21.37
C LYS A 96 11.17 -16.21 -22.76
N LEU A 97 12.16 -15.35 -23.01
CA LEU A 97 12.34 -14.63 -24.27
C LEU A 97 13.67 -15.10 -24.90
N PRO A 98 13.66 -16.07 -25.83
CA PRO A 98 14.89 -16.66 -26.39
C PRO A 98 15.81 -15.66 -27.09
N GLY A 99 15.24 -14.62 -27.71
CA GLY A 99 15.99 -13.53 -28.34
C GLY A 99 16.48 -12.45 -27.37
N GLY A 100 16.34 -12.67 -26.06
CA GLY A 100 16.49 -11.61 -25.07
C GLY A 100 15.24 -10.73 -24.99
N ASN A 101 15.27 -9.74 -24.09
CA ASN A 101 14.20 -8.77 -23.93
C ASN A 101 14.75 -7.36 -24.17
N LEU A 102 13.96 -6.52 -24.84
CA LEU A 102 14.27 -5.10 -24.92
C LEU A 102 14.22 -4.50 -23.51
N ALA A 103 15.14 -3.60 -23.20
CA ALA A 103 15.18 -2.93 -21.92
C ALA A 103 15.61 -1.47 -22.09
N TYR A 104 14.89 -0.58 -21.41
CA TYR A 104 15.35 0.79 -21.21
C TYR A 104 16.31 0.79 -20.02
N SER A 105 17.52 1.33 -20.23
CA SER A 105 18.55 1.47 -19.19
C SER A 105 18.75 2.93 -18.85
N TYR A 106 18.75 3.27 -17.57
CA TYR A 106 18.97 4.62 -17.08
C TYR A 106 19.98 4.63 -15.93
N MET A 107 21.03 5.45 -16.05
CA MET A 107 22.01 5.63 -14.99
C MET A 107 21.51 6.65 -13.97
N VAL A 108 21.43 6.23 -12.71
CA VAL A 108 21.10 7.08 -11.57
C VAL A 108 22.41 7.50 -10.92
N GLU A 109 22.74 8.78 -11.12
CA GLU A 109 23.93 9.43 -10.57
C GLU A 109 23.48 10.72 -9.87
N PRO A 110 23.17 10.65 -8.56
CA PRO A 110 22.91 11.80 -7.72
C PRO A 110 24.07 12.81 -7.79
N LEU A 111 23.76 14.11 -7.76
CA LEU A 111 24.79 15.15 -7.77
C LEU A 111 25.69 15.16 -6.53
N ASP A 112 25.21 14.59 -5.43
CA ASP A 112 25.96 14.42 -4.18
C ASP A 112 26.92 13.21 -4.23
N GLY A 113 26.89 12.40 -5.29
CA GLY A 113 27.78 11.26 -5.48
C GLY A 113 27.55 10.09 -4.52
N ARG A 114 26.43 10.04 -3.78
CA ARG A 114 26.21 9.01 -2.75
C ARG A 114 25.74 7.66 -3.29
N ALA A 115 25.42 7.56 -4.58
CA ALA A 115 25.03 6.33 -5.24
C ALA A 115 25.37 6.38 -6.73
N SER A 116 25.66 5.24 -7.34
CA SER A 116 25.77 5.08 -8.79
C SER A 116 25.29 3.70 -9.17
N PHE A 117 24.16 3.65 -9.87
CA PHE A 117 23.57 2.40 -10.32
C PHE A 117 22.68 2.61 -11.55
N CYS A 118 22.44 1.53 -12.28
CA CYS A 118 21.57 1.50 -13.44
C CYS A 118 20.20 0.91 -13.08
N ILE A 119 19.14 1.56 -13.54
CA ILE A 119 17.79 1.01 -13.58
C ILE A 119 17.55 0.45 -14.96
N PHE A 120 17.08 -0.79 -15.01
CA PHE A 120 16.61 -1.40 -16.24
C PHE A 120 15.11 -1.63 -16.17
N ILE A 121 14.41 -1.37 -17.28
CA ILE A 121 12.97 -1.57 -17.44
C ILE A 121 12.76 -2.43 -18.66
N GLY A 122 12.55 -3.73 -18.40
CA GLY A 122 12.31 -4.74 -19.41
C GLY A 122 10.94 -4.56 -20.05
N GLN A 123 10.91 -4.62 -21.37
CA GLN A 123 9.73 -4.41 -22.20
C GLN A 123 9.46 -5.65 -23.05
N THR A 124 8.18 -5.88 -23.29
CA THR A 124 7.68 -6.91 -24.20
C THR A 124 6.57 -6.31 -25.04
N GLU A 125 6.22 -6.98 -26.12
CA GLU A 125 5.11 -6.56 -26.96
C GLU A 125 3.78 -7.12 -26.46
N GLU A 126 2.72 -6.36 -26.70
CA GLU A 126 1.34 -6.76 -26.48
C GLU A 126 0.51 -6.38 -27.69
N SER A 127 -0.25 -7.35 -28.20
CA SER A 127 -1.29 -7.13 -29.19
C SER A 127 -2.53 -6.53 -28.52
N TYR A 128 -3.05 -5.43 -29.04
CA TYR A 128 -4.30 -4.82 -28.59
C TYR A 128 -5.25 -4.58 -29.77
N ALA A 129 -6.55 -4.68 -29.51
CA ALA A 129 -7.57 -4.36 -30.52
C ALA A 129 -7.72 -2.84 -30.64
N ARG A 130 -7.63 -2.32 -31.87
CA ARG A 130 -7.93 -0.92 -32.18
C ARG A 130 -9.42 -0.75 -32.46
N ALA A 131 -9.90 0.48 -32.33
CA ALA A 131 -11.30 0.83 -32.58
C ALA A 131 -11.74 0.58 -34.03
N ASP A 132 -10.80 0.51 -34.96
CA ASP A 132 -11.02 0.19 -36.39
C ASP A 132 -11.09 -1.33 -36.67
N GLY A 133 -11.02 -2.18 -35.63
CA GLY A 133 -11.04 -3.64 -35.75
C GLY A 133 -9.69 -4.28 -36.10
N THR A 134 -8.63 -3.48 -36.30
CA THR A 134 -7.27 -4.00 -36.53
C THR A 134 -6.56 -4.33 -35.22
N THR A 135 -5.56 -5.21 -35.28
CA THR A 135 -4.69 -5.50 -34.13
C THR A 135 -3.46 -4.61 -34.18
N GLY A 136 -3.28 -3.77 -33.18
CA GLY A 136 -2.05 -3.00 -32.97
C GLY A 136 -1.07 -3.77 -32.08
N LEU A 137 0.22 -3.48 -32.22
CA LEU A 137 1.26 -3.89 -31.28
C LEU A 137 1.69 -2.67 -30.47
N ARG A 138 1.87 -2.86 -29.16
CA ARG A 138 2.47 -1.85 -28.28
C ARG A 138 3.53 -2.48 -27.39
N SER A 139 4.52 -1.67 -27.01
CA SER A 139 5.50 -2.07 -26.00
C SER A 139 4.93 -1.83 -24.60
N VAL A 140 5.04 -2.82 -23.73
CA VAL A 140 4.62 -2.73 -22.33
C VAL A 140 5.75 -3.15 -21.40
N PRO A 141 5.90 -2.48 -20.24
CA PRO A 141 6.87 -2.90 -19.23
C PRO A 141 6.40 -4.20 -18.58
N PHE A 142 7.30 -5.16 -18.36
CA PHE A 142 6.98 -6.41 -17.64
C PHE A 142 7.92 -6.71 -16.48
N GLU A 143 9.02 -5.98 -16.35
CA GLU A 143 9.92 -6.08 -15.19
C GLU A 143 10.84 -4.88 -15.06
N THR A 144 11.41 -4.73 -13.88
CA THR A 144 12.48 -3.79 -13.60
C THR A 144 13.49 -4.41 -12.66
N TRP A 145 14.77 -4.12 -12.88
CA TRP A 145 15.84 -4.47 -11.97
C TRP A 145 16.79 -3.30 -11.83
N VAL A 146 17.53 -3.31 -10.73
CA VAL A 146 18.63 -2.39 -10.48
C VAL A 146 19.93 -3.17 -10.50
N ASN A 147 21.00 -2.54 -10.98
CA ASN A 147 22.33 -3.11 -10.95
C ASN A 147 23.35 -2.00 -10.77
N GLY A 148 24.34 -2.22 -9.91
CA GLY A 148 25.42 -1.26 -9.65
C GLY A 148 26.10 -1.59 -8.34
N ASN A 149 27.38 -1.22 -8.24
CA ASN A 149 28.17 -1.47 -7.02
C ASN A 149 27.69 -0.60 -5.84
N GLU A 150 27.13 0.57 -6.14
CA GLU A 150 26.66 1.55 -5.17
C GLU A 150 25.12 1.63 -5.14
N GLN A 151 24.45 0.53 -5.52
CA GLN A 151 22.99 0.45 -5.41
C GLN A 151 22.57 0.41 -3.93
N PRO A 152 21.53 1.15 -3.51
CA PRO A 152 21.02 1.07 -2.15
C PRO A 152 20.54 -0.34 -1.79
N ARG A 153 20.96 -0.84 -0.62
CA ARG A 153 20.50 -2.12 -0.09
C ARG A 153 18.97 -2.12 0.09
N GLY A 154 18.29 -3.20 -0.29
CA GLY A 154 16.83 -3.25 -0.36
C GLY A 154 16.20 -2.73 -1.67
N LEU A 155 16.87 -1.88 -2.46
CA LEU A 155 16.29 -1.37 -3.71
C LEU A 155 16.02 -2.48 -4.74
N GLY A 156 16.90 -3.49 -4.79
CA GLY A 156 16.68 -4.69 -5.61
C GLY A 156 15.43 -5.48 -5.20
N ALA A 157 15.06 -5.49 -3.92
CA ALA A 157 13.84 -6.14 -3.44
C ALA A 157 12.59 -5.36 -3.88
N ILE A 158 12.65 -4.03 -3.85
CA ILE A 158 11.61 -3.15 -4.40
C ILE A 158 11.43 -3.43 -5.89
N ALA A 159 12.52 -3.46 -6.67
CA ALA A 159 12.48 -3.74 -8.10
C ALA A 159 11.92 -5.15 -8.40
N LYS A 160 12.29 -6.15 -7.60
CA LYS A 160 11.75 -7.52 -7.70
C LYS A 160 10.26 -7.59 -7.38
N ALA A 161 9.81 -6.89 -6.34
CA ALA A 161 8.40 -6.79 -5.97
C ALA A 161 7.59 -6.06 -7.05
N LEU A 162 8.08 -4.90 -7.51
CA LEU A 162 7.45 -4.09 -8.55
C LEU A 162 7.41 -4.81 -9.91
N SER A 163 8.41 -5.63 -10.22
CA SER A 163 8.39 -6.50 -11.41
C SER A 163 7.23 -7.49 -11.39
N MET A 164 6.75 -7.91 -10.22
CA MET A 164 5.53 -8.73 -10.16
C MET A 164 4.29 -7.90 -10.46
N ASP A 165 4.25 -6.66 -9.97
CA ASP A 165 3.17 -5.72 -10.23
C ASP A 165 3.13 -5.34 -11.73
N MET A 166 4.28 -5.22 -12.40
CA MET A 166 4.34 -5.02 -13.87
C MET A 166 3.85 -6.23 -14.68
N ARG A 167 3.80 -7.42 -14.08
CA ARG A 167 3.27 -8.63 -14.71
C ARG A 167 1.79 -8.84 -14.39
N SER A 168 1.18 -7.99 -13.56
CA SER A 168 -0.26 -7.92 -13.52
C SER A 168 -0.76 -7.23 -14.79
N ASN A 169 -1.93 -7.62 -15.28
CA ASN A 169 -2.60 -6.93 -16.37
C ASN A 169 -3.37 -5.70 -15.85
N ASP A 170 -2.94 -5.11 -14.73
CA ASP A 170 -3.65 -4.07 -14.01
C ASP A 170 -2.82 -2.78 -13.93
N ARG A 171 -3.18 -1.83 -14.80
CA ARG A 171 -2.40 -0.61 -14.99
C ARG A 171 -2.59 0.40 -13.87
N ALA A 172 -3.81 0.50 -13.33
CA ALA A 172 -4.11 1.37 -12.21
C ALA A 172 -3.44 0.84 -10.93
N TRP A 173 -3.35 -0.49 -10.77
CA TRP A 173 -2.56 -1.11 -9.71
C TRP A 173 -1.09 -0.70 -9.79
N LEU A 174 -0.44 -0.89 -10.94
CA LEU A 174 0.96 -0.52 -11.12
C LEU A 174 1.18 0.98 -10.84
N LYS A 175 0.30 1.85 -11.37
CA LYS A 175 0.37 3.30 -11.12
C LYS A 175 0.27 3.62 -9.63
N MET A 176 -0.69 3.03 -8.92
CA MET A 176 -0.86 3.24 -7.49
C MET A 176 0.38 2.83 -6.68
N LYS A 177 1.04 1.73 -7.07
CA LYS A 177 2.26 1.25 -6.42
C LYS A 177 3.44 2.21 -6.66
N LEU A 178 3.58 2.72 -7.89
CA LEU A 178 4.58 3.75 -8.22
C LEU A 178 4.32 5.07 -7.47
N ASP A 179 3.06 5.52 -7.41
CA ASP A 179 2.68 6.72 -6.68
C ASP A 179 2.94 6.60 -5.17
N ALA A 180 2.79 5.40 -4.60
CA ALA A 180 3.14 5.12 -3.21
C ALA A 180 4.66 5.18 -2.96
N LEU A 181 5.45 4.63 -3.87
CA LEU A 181 6.92 4.65 -3.82
C LEU A 181 7.49 6.06 -4.00
N ALA A 182 6.93 6.85 -4.92
CA ALA A 182 7.32 8.23 -5.19
C ALA A 182 7.22 9.14 -3.95
N ARG A 183 6.39 8.77 -2.96
CA ARG A 183 6.23 9.48 -1.69
C ARG A 183 7.16 8.98 -0.59
N THR A 184 8.10 8.09 -0.89
CA THR A 184 9.05 7.53 0.09
C THR A 184 10.16 8.53 0.34
N ARG A 185 10.34 8.90 1.60
CA ARG A 185 11.33 9.89 2.01
C ARG A 185 12.56 9.16 2.51
N ASP A 186 13.72 9.56 2.03
CA ASP A 186 14.99 9.22 2.67
C ASP A 186 15.36 10.29 3.70
N GLU A 187 16.48 10.07 4.39
CA GLU A 187 17.09 11.04 5.30
C GLU A 187 17.49 12.33 4.58
N GLN A 188 17.90 12.22 3.31
CA GLN A 188 18.28 13.37 2.49
C GLN A 188 17.56 13.30 1.14
N PRO A 189 16.99 14.42 0.68
CA PRO A 189 16.39 14.51 -0.63
C PRO A 189 17.44 14.23 -1.71
N LEU A 190 16.99 13.72 -2.85
CA LEU A 190 17.83 13.36 -3.96
C LEU A 190 17.75 14.45 -5.04
N GLN A 191 18.90 14.87 -5.53
CA GLN A 191 19.02 15.72 -6.70
C GLN A 191 19.77 14.96 -7.79
N MET A 192 19.13 14.77 -8.94
CA MET A 192 19.72 14.05 -10.07
C MET A 192 19.18 14.58 -11.41
N PRO A 193 19.92 14.41 -12.53
CA PRO A 193 19.37 14.56 -13.87
C PRO A 193 18.13 13.68 -14.02
N PHE A 194 17.12 14.15 -14.73
CA PHE A 194 15.88 13.41 -14.98
C PHE A 194 15.60 13.33 -16.48
N PRO A 195 15.12 12.18 -17.01
CA PRO A 195 14.76 12.07 -18.42
C PRO A 195 13.57 12.98 -18.79
N PRO A 196 13.41 13.38 -20.06
CA PRO A 196 14.24 13.02 -21.21
C PRO A 196 15.46 13.95 -21.42
N ASN A 197 15.42 15.17 -20.89
CA ASN A 197 16.40 16.21 -21.22
C ASN A 197 17.63 16.24 -20.30
N GLY A 198 17.61 15.46 -19.21
CA GLY A 198 18.65 15.52 -18.17
C GLY A 198 18.50 16.72 -17.24
N GLU A 199 17.33 17.37 -17.21
CA GLU A 199 17.06 18.45 -16.27
C GLU A 199 17.17 17.95 -14.84
N VAL A 200 17.88 18.70 -14.01
CA VAL A 200 18.08 18.33 -12.62
C VAL A 200 16.78 18.52 -11.84
N ARG A 201 16.30 17.44 -11.20
CA ARG A 201 15.08 17.45 -10.38
C ARG A 201 15.36 17.00 -8.96
N TRP A 202 14.52 17.51 -8.05
CA TRP A 202 14.47 17.08 -6.66
C TRP A 202 13.46 15.97 -6.48
N THR A 203 13.85 14.91 -5.79
CA THR A 203 12.94 13.87 -5.30
C THR A 203 13.15 13.65 -3.80
N PRO A 204 12.15 13.13 -3.08
CA PRO A 204 12.27 12.91 -1.64
C PRO A 204 13.33 11.88 -1.19
N GLY A 205 13.92 11.11 -2.12
CA GLY A 205 14.90 10.06 -1.82
C GLY A 205 15.18 9.16 -3.04
N LEU A 206 16.06 8.18 -2.87
CA LEU A 206 16.48 7.23 -3.91
C LEU A 206 15.34 6.33 -4.36
N VAL A 207 14.51 5.84 -3.44
CA VAL A 207 13.32 5.04 -3.79
C VAL A 207 12.33 5.87 -4.60
N ALA A 208 12.14 7.15 -4.23
CA ALA A 208 11.27 8.04 -4.97
C ALA A 208 11.82 8.33 -6.36
N GLY A 209 13.12 8.63 -6.48
CA GLY A 209 13.79 8.79 -7.77
C GLY A 209 13.66 7.56 -8.67
N PHE A 210 13.86 6.37 -8.12
CA PHE A 210 13.63 5.10 -8.81
C PHE A 210 12.19 4.99 -9.33
N ALA A 211 11.20 5.25 -8.47
CA ALA A 211 9.80 5.17 -8.86
C ALA A 211 9.41 6.18 -9.93
N GLU A 212 9.95 7.40 -9.86
CA GLU A 212 9.72 8.45 -10.85
C GLU A 212 10.32 8.09 -12.22
N ILE A 213 11.53 7.53 -12.27
CA ILE A 213 12.15 7.05 -13.53
C ILE A 213 11.33 5.92 -14.13
N VAL A 214 10.92 4.95 -13.30
CA VAL A 214 10.08 3.83 -13.76
C VAL A 214 8.73 4.35 -14.26
N ARG A 215 8.12 5.28 -13.53
CA ARG A 215 6.84 5.90 -13.93
C ARG A 215 6.99 6.64 -15.25
N HIS A 216 8.04 7.45 -15.41
CA HIS A 216 8.31 8.17 -16.65
C HIS A 216 8.38 7.21 -17.84
N ARG A 217 9.13 6.10 -17.72
CA ARG A 217 9.20 5.13 -18.81
C ARG A 217 7.86 4.43 -19.07
N CYS A 218 7.09 4.12 -18.04
CA CYS A 218 5.74 3.60 -18.21
C CYS A 218 4.82 4.60 -18.93
N GLU A 219 4.93 5.89 -18.63
CA GLU A 219 4.19 6.97 -19.30
C GLU A 219 4.59 7.09 -20.78
N GLU A 220 5.89 7.05 -21.11
CA GLU A 220 6.37 7.05 -22.49
C GLU A 220 5.84 5.85 -23.31
N LEU A 221 5.60 4.71 -22.65
CA LEU A 221 5.03 3.52 -23.27
C LEU A 221 3.50 3.57 -23.39
N GLY A 222 2.86 4.67 -23.00
CA GLY A 222 1.40 4.81 -23.00
C GLY A 222 0.71 3.90 -21.98
N MET A 223 1.45 3.40 -20.97
CA MET A 223 0.93 2.41 -20.03
C MET A 223 -0.25 2.99 -19.23
N PHE A 224 -0.17 4.26 -18.83
CA PHE A 224 -1.19 4.90 -18.00
C PHE A 224 -2.23 5.72 -18.78
N GLU A 225 -2.33 5.51 -20.09
CA GLU A 225 -3.39 6.11 -20.90
C GLU A 225 -4.73 5.39 -20.68
N ALA A 226 -5.81 6.18 -20.62
CA ALA A 226 -7.18 5.70 -20.50
C ALA A 226 -7.38 4.69 -19.35
N LEU A 227 -6.87 5.01 -18.15
CA LEU A 227 -7.00 4.14 -16.97
C LEU A 227 -8.46 3.90 -16.58
N ASP A 228 -9.30 4.92 -16.67
CA ASP A 228 -10.71 4.84 -16.26
C ASP A 228 -11.57 3.93 -17.15
N THR A 229 -11.09 3.61 -18.35
CA THR A 229 -11.80 2.73 -19.29
C THR A 229 -11.32 1.28 -19.22
N GLN A 230 -10.31 1.00 -18.40
CA GLN A 230 -9.70 -0.32 -18.31
C GLN A 230 -10.08 -1.03 -17.02
N PRO A 231 -10.27 -2.37 -17.07
CA PRO A 231 -10.52 -3.14 -15.86
C PRO A 231 -9.32 -3.08 -14.92
N SER A 232 -9.60 -2.89 -13.64
CA SER A 232 -8.59 -2.87 -12.58
C SER A 232 -8.94 -3.88 -11.49
N PRO A 233 -8.89 -5.19 -11.81
CA PRO A 233 -9.33 -6.24 -10.89
C PRO A 233 -8.57 -6.26 -9.56
N MET A 234 -7.32 -5.82 -9.52
CA MET A 234 -6.54 -5.72 -8.29
C MET A 234 -7.04 -4.57 -7.43
N VAL A 235 -7.27 -3.39 -8.01
CA VAL A 235 -7.78 -2.23 -7.26
C VAL A 235 -9.21 -2.49 -6.79
N ASP A 236 -10.02 -3.15 -7.61
CA ASP A 236 -11.39 -3.55 -7.26
C ASP A 236 -11.43 -4.58 -6.13
N ALA A 237 -10.38 -5.41 -6.02
CA ALA A 237 -10.22 -6.43 -4.97
C ALA A 237 -9.58 -5.91 -3.67
N MET A 238 -9.33 -4.60 -3.53
CA MET A 238 -8.82 -4.03 -2.28
C MET A 238 -9.93 -3.95 -1.23
N MET A 239 -9.60 -4.36 0.00
CA MET A 239 -10.42 -4.12 1.20
C MET A 239 -10.59 -2.62 1.46
N PHE A 240 -9.56 -1.83 1.13
CA PHE A 240 -9.57 -0.38 1.27
C PHE A 240 -8.52 0.25 0.33
N ARG A 241 -8.83 1.40 -0.27
CA ARG A 241 -7.92 2.11 -1.19
C ARG A 241 -6.79 2.87 -0.48
N LYS A 242 -7.03 3.29 0.77
CA LYS A 242 -6.06 4.02 1.60
C LYS A 242 -5.93 3.35 2.96
N GLU A 243 -4.72 3.34 3.50
CA GLU A 243 -4.44 2.75 4.82
C GLU A 243 -5.38 3.34 5.90
N PRO A 244 -6.18 2.51 6.60
CA PRO A 244 -7.00 2.93 7.71
C PRO A 244 -6.15 3.57 8.81
N LYS A 245 -6.58 4.73 9.30
CA LYS A 245 -5.91 5.41 10.40
C LYS A 245 -6.54 4.97 11.73
N SER A 246 -5.68 4.54 12.65
CA SER A 246 -6.09 4.24 14.02
C SER A 246 -6.47 5.53 14.74
N GLY A 247 -7.56 5.49 15.49
CA GLY A 247 -7.91 6.56 16.41
C GLY A 247 -6.98 6.62 17.63
N PRO A 248 -7.28 7.47 18.62
CA PRO A 248 -6.47 7.62 19.84
C PRO A 248 -6.33 6.33 20.66
N LEU A 249 -7.24 5.36 20.50
CA LEU A 249 -7.20 4.05 21.15
C LEU A 249 -6.19 3.08 20.50
N GLY A 250 -5.57 3.46 19.38
CA GLY A 250 -4.61 2.63 18.67
C GLY A 250 -5.25 1.51 17.84
N THR A 251 -4.43 0.54 17.47
CA THR A 251 -4.81 -0.66 16.69
C THR A 251 -3.98 -1.85 17.19
N LEU A 252 -4.43 -3.06 16.90
CA LEU A 252 -3.65 -4.26 17.20
C LEU A 252 -2.40 -4.28 16.32
N SER A 253 -1.27 -4.65 16.91
CA SER A 253 -0.03 -4.84 16.17
C SER A 253 0.74 -6.04 16.66
N TRP A 254 1.41 -6.69 15.72
CA TRP A 254 2.43 -7.70 15.99
C TRP A 254 3.80 -7.10 15.70
N THR A 255 4.78 -7.39 16.54
CA THR A 255 6.16 -6.91 16.37
C THR A 255 7.16 -8.05 16.48
N ALA A 256 8.29 -7.92 15.80
CA ALA A 256 9.44 -8.81 15.93
C ALA A 256 10.76 -8.04 15.75
N ASP A 257 11.79 -8.46 16.48
CA ASP A 257 13.13 -7.90 16.36
C ASP A 257 13.91 -8.57 15.23
N VAL A 258 14.69 -7.77 14.50
CA VAL A 258 15.56 -8.21 13.42
C VAL A 258 16.95 -7.64 13.67
N ALA A 259 17.89 -8.54 13.93
CA ALA A 259 19.31 -8.21 14.08
C ALA A 259 20.13 -8.97 13.03
N ASN A 260 20.75 -8.24 12.10
CA ASN A 260 21.68 -8.79 11.12
C ASN A 260 23.08 -8.19 11.33
N ALA A 261 23.95 -8.95 12.00
CA ALA A 261 25.31 -8.53 12.31
C ALA A 261 26.20 -8.34 11.06
N ALA A 262 25.89 -8.98 9.93
CA ALA A 262 26.69 -8.85 8.71
C ALA A 262 26.52 -7.45 8.08
N THR A 263 25.32 -6.90 8.20
CA THR A 263 24.93 -5.61 7.63
C THR A 263 24.75 -4.50 8.66
N ASN A 264 24.91 -4.84 9.93
CA ASN A 264 24.61 -3.98 11.09
C ASN A 264 23.17 -3.45 11.07
N ASP A 265 22.21 -4.30 10.66
CA ASP A 265 20.79 -3.98 10.83
C ASP A 265 20.35 -4.35 12.24
N ASP A 266 19.66 -3.44 12.90
CA ASP A 266 19.07 -3.66 14.22
C ASP A 266 17.77 -2.85 14.31
N PHE A 267 16.65 -3.52 14.07
CA PHE A 267 15.35 -2.86 14.01
C PHE A 267 14.20 -3.77 14.41
N VAL A 268 13.09 -3.15 14.74
CA VAL A 268 11.81 -3.80 15.00
C VAL A 268 10.94 -3.69 13.75
N ILE A 269 10.42 -4.81 13.27
CA ILE A 269 9.31 -4.84 12.31
C ILE A 269 7.99 -4.79 13.07
N GLY A 270 7.11 -3.88 12.67
CA GLY A 270 5.73 -3.83 13.15
C GLY A 270 4.74 -4.15 12.03
N VAL A 271 3.68 -4.89 12.37
CA VAL A 271 2.61 -5.28 11.46
C VAL A 271 1.26 -4.92 12.09
N LYS A 272 0.49 -4.04 11.45
CA LYS A 272 -0.83 -3.64 11.94
C LYS A 272 -1.85 -4.69 11.53
N GLU A 273 -2.76 -5.00 12.43
CA GLU A 273 -3.80 -5.99 12.24
C GLU A 273 -5.17 -5.38 12.49
N LEU A 274 -6.10 -5.66 11.59
CA LEU A 274 -7.51 -5.33 11.75
C LEU A 274 -8.29 -6.61 12.03
N GLN A 275 -9.35 -6.50 12.82
CA GLN A 275 -10.31 -7.58 12.98
C GLN A 275 -11.47 -7.34 12.02
N LEU A 276 -11.75 -8.33 11.18
CA LEU A 276 -12.90 -8.35 10.30
C LEU A 276 -14.18 -8.72 11.09
N PRO A 277 -15.39 -8.41 10.57
CA PRO A 277 -16.65 -8.72 11.25
C PRO A 277 -16.89 -10.21 11.53
N ASP A 278 -16.25 -11.09 10.76
CA ASP A 278 -16.26 -12.55 10.93
C ASP A 278 -15.33 -13.03 12.08
N GLY A 279 -14.62 -12.09 12.74
CA GLY A 279 -13.67 -12.37 13.80
C GLY A 279 -12.24 -12.64 13.32
N THR A 280 -12.02 -12.78 12.00
CA THR A 280 -10.71 -13.04 11.39
C THR A 280 -9.79 -11.83 11.54
N ARG A 281 -8.51 -12.06 11.85
CA ARG A 281 -7.49 -10.99 11.89
C ARG A 281 -6.75 -10.89 10.57
N ARG A 282 -6.57 -9.68 10.08
CA ARG A 282 -5.90 -9.39 8.80
C ARG A 282 -4.75 -8.41 8.99
N PRO A 283 -3.51 -8.82 8.69
CA PRO A 283 -2.41 -7.89 8.50
C PRO A 283 -2.72 -6.93 7.36
N TYR A 284 -2.39 -5.66 7.54
CA TYR A 284 -2.78 -4.64 6.56
C TYR A 284 -1.75 -3.53 6.35
N SER A 285 -0.72 -3.43 7.20
CA SER A 285 0.33 -2.42 7.07
C SER A 285 1.59 -2.88 7.80
N ILE A 286 2.76 -2.56 7.25
CA ILE A 286 4.08 -2.85 7.83
C ILE A 286 4.85 -1.55 8.02
N TRP A 287 5.60 -1.43 9.11
CA TRP A 287 6.59 -0.38 9.31
C TRP A 287 7.83 -0.93 10.00
N LEU A 288 8.93 -0.21 9.89
CA LEU A 288 10.22 -0.55 10.49
C LEU A 288 10.67 0.57 11.43
N SER A 289 11.31 0.22 12.55
CA SER A 289 11.83 1.18 13.53
C SER A 289 13.18 0.72 14.06
N GLY A 290 14.21 1.56 13.95
CA GLY A 290 15.60 1.22 14.32
C GLY A 290 16.58 1.56 13.20
N ASP A 291 17.68 0.83 13.16
CA ASP A 291 18.78 0.98 12.21
C ASP A 291 18.65 -0.02 11.06
N TYR A 292 18.33 0.49 9.88
CA TYR A 292 18.12 -0.28 8.66
C TYR A 292 18.28 0.61 7.42
N PRO A 293 18.48 0.04 6.21
CA PRO A 293 18.51 0.81 4.98
C PRO A 293 17.15 1.45 4.70
N ARG A 294 17.09 2.78 4.54
CA ARG A 294 15.84 3.53 4.29
C ARG A 294 15.08 3.07 3.04
N ALA A 295 15.76 2.43 2.08
CA ALA A 295 15.07 1.82 0.95
C ALA A 295 14.04 0.74 1.38
N LEU A 296 14.22 0.09 2.53
CA LEU A 296 13.24 -0.86 3.07
C LEU A 296 11.90 -0.21 3.43
N ASP A 297 11.83 1.11 3.65
CA ASP A 297 10.55 1.82 3.80
C ASP A 297 9.71 1.77 2.53
N GLY A 298 10.37 1.80 1.36
CA GLY A 298 9.72 1.60 0.07
C GLY A 298 9.17 0.18 -0.06
N LEU A 299 9.93 -0.83 0.38
CA LEU A 299 9.46 -2.21 0.40
C LEU A 299 8.27 -2.39 1.36
N ALA A 300 8.35 -1.83 2.58
CA ALA A 300 7.27 -1.87 3.55
C ALA A 300 5.98 -1.24 3.00
N LYS A 301 6.09 -0.11 2.29
CA LYS A 301 4.95 0.50 1.58
C LYS A 301 4.36 -0.41 0.50
N LEU A 302 5.19 -1.03 -0.35
CA LEU A 302 4.70 -1.95 -1.36
C LEU A 302 3.96 -3.10 -0.70
N LEU A 303 4.59 -3.79 0.24
CA LEU A 303 4.00 -4.94 0.92
C LEU A 303 2.71 -4.56 1.66
N SER A 304 2.65 -3.38 2.28
CA SER A 304 1.42 -2.86 2.90
C SER A 304 0.29 -2.77 1.88
N VAL A 305 0.52 -2.13 0.73
CA VAL A 305 -0.50 -2.05 -0.35
C VAL A 305 -0.92 -3.45 -0.83
N ASP A 306 0.01 -4.41 -0.90
CA ASP A 306 -0.32 -5.80 -1.25
C ASP A 306 -1.21 -6.48 -0.20
N MET A 307 -1.06 -6.14 1.08
CA MET A 307 -1.90 -6.65 2.16
C MET A 307 -3.32 -6.10 2.15
N HIS A 308 -3.57 -5.00 1.44
CA HIS A 308 -4.91 -4.44 1.30
C HIS A 308 -5.79 -5.31 0.38
N LEU A 309 -5.22 -6.23 -0.39
CA LEU A 309 -6.00 -7.13 -1.24
C LEU A 309 -6.75 -8.17 -0.41
N ILE A 310 -7.99 -8.44 -0.80
CA ILE A 310 -8.83 -9.46 -0.17
C ILE A 310 -8.17 -10.84 -0.31
N ASP A 311 -7.65 -11.18 -1.49
CA ASP A 311 -6.96 -12.43 -1.79
C ASP A 311 -5.52 -12.45 -1.23
N VAL A 312 -5.31 -13.23 -0.17
CA VAL A 312 -4.00 -13.33 0.50
C VAL A 312 -2.96 -14.11 -0.33
N ASN A 313 -3.37 -14.81 -1.39
CA ASN A 313 -2.40 -15.46 -2.27
C ASN A 313 -1.46 -14.47 -2.94
N TRP A 314 -1.91 -13.24 -3.19
CA TRP A 314 -1.06 -12.23 -3.82
C TRP A 314 0.15 -11.88 -2.96
N ILE A 315 -0.09 -11.53 -1.69
CA ILE A 315 0.99 -11.24 -0.74
C ILE A 315 1.82 -12.50 -0.48
N GLY A 316 1.20 -13.68 -0.35
CA GLY A 316 1.91 -14.95 -0.20
C GLY A 316 2.86 -15.24 -1.36
N LEU A 317 2.42 -15.05 -2.61
CA LEU A 317 3.26 -15.18 -3.80
C LEU A 317 4.45 -14.20 -3.77
N LYS A 318 4.23 -12.94 -3.37
CA LYS A 318 5.28 -11.92 -3.33
C LYS A 318 6.32 -12.22 -2.26
N LEU A 319 5.90 -12.58 -1.05
CA LEU A 319 6.80 -12.96 0.04
C LEU A 319 7.63 -14.21 -0.32
N ARG A 320 7.03 -15.21 -0.96
CA ARG A 320 7.77 -16.41 -1.44
C ARG A 320 8.88 -16.07 -2.43
N LYS A 321 8.66 -15.08 -3.31
CA LYS A 321 9.73 -14.62 -4.23
C LYS A 321 10.83 -13.84 -3.50
N LEU A 322 10.53 -13.22 -2.36
CA LEU A 322 11.50 -12.51 -1.53
C LEU A 322 12.30 -13.41 -0.58
N LEU A 323 11.80 -14.61 -0.24
CA LEU A 323 12.52 -15.59 0.60
C LEU A 323 13.93 -15.95 0.09
N ASN A 324 14.10 -15.97 -1.24
CA ASN A 324 15.37 -16.28 -1.89
C ASN A 324 16.07 -15.03 -2.42
N PHE A 325 15.71 -13.84 -1.93
CA PHE A 325 16.40 -12.60 -2.30
C PHE A 325 17.74 -12.54 -1.56
N GLY A 326 18.84 -12.50 -2.31
CA GLY A 326 20.18 -12.33 -1.77
C GLY A 326 20.64 -10.88 -1.87
N GLU A 327 21.44 -10.46 -0.89
CA GLU A 327 22.14 -9.18 -0.90
C GLU A 327 23.65 -9.43 -0.80
N LEU A 328 24.46 -8.54 -1.39
CA LEU A 328 25.92 -8.59 -1.27
C LEU A 328 26.31 -8.53 0.22
N ASN A 329 26.99 -9.57 0.70
CA ASN A 329 27.36 -9.76 2.10
C ASN A 329 26.19 -9.62 3.10
N GLY A 330 24.95 -9.87 2.66
CA GLY A 330 23.75 -9.71 3.49
C GLY A 330 23.32 -10.96 4.25
N SER A 331 23.97 -12.10 4.00
CA SER A 331 23.57 -13.37 4.59
C SER A 331 23.92 -13.49 6.07
N PHE A 332 23.03 -14.03 6.88
CA PHE A 332 23.22 -14.13 8.33
C PHE A 332 22.42 -15.28 8.95
N TRP A 333 22.81 -15.68 10.16
CA TRP A 333 22.07 -16.66 10.95
C TRP A 333 20.91 -16.00 11.68
N ALA A 334 19.72 -16.56 11.54
CA ALA A 334 18.56 -16.19 12.35
C ALA A 334 17.68 -17.41 12.64
N GLN A 335 16.86 -17.30 13.68
CA GLN A 335 15.91 -18.33 14.06
C GLN A 335 14.90 -18.56 12.95
N VAL A 336 14.51 -19.82 12.71
CA VAL A 336 13.39 -20.09 11.81
C VAL A 336 12.09 -19.74 12.54
N PRO A 337 11.25 -18.85 12.00
CA PRO A 337 10.03 -18.44 12.68
C PRO A 337 9.14 -19.65 13.01
N GLY A 338 8.84 -19.82 14.30
CA GLY A 338 8.03 -20.93 14.82
C GLY A 338 8.80 -22.19 15.20
N GLU A 339 10.13 -22.22 15.03
CA GLU A 339 10.99 -23.35 15.39
C GLU A 339 12.12 -22.92 16.32
N SER A 340 12.71 -23.85 17.08
CA SER A 340 13.87 -23.58 17.94
C SER A 340 15.20 -23.56 17.18
N ARG A 341 15.23 -24.04 15.93
CA ARG A 341 16.44 -24.08 15.10
C ARG A 341 16.75 -22.74 14.46
N GLN A 342 18.02 -22.53 14.14
CA GLN A 342 18.49 -21.42 13.32
C GLN A 342 18.87 -21.92 11.92
N GLN A 343 18.84 -21.02 10.95
CA GLN A 343 19.37 -21.26 9.61
C GLN A 343 20.02 -20.00 9.04
N VAL A 344 20.80 -20.16 7.97
CA VAL A 344 21.33 -19.03 7.22
C VAL A 344 20.24 -18.49 6.29
N TRP A 345 19.96 -17.19 6.40
CA TRP A 345 19.10 -16.45 5.49
C TRP A 345 19.97 -15.65 4.50
N PRO A 346 19.55 -15.52 3.23
CA PRO A 346 20.37 -14.87 2.20
C PRO A 346 20.42 -13.33 2.31
N SER A 347 19.47 -12.71 3.03
CA SER A 347 19.42 -11.27 3.28
C SER A 347 18.44 -10.91 4.40
N THR A 348 18.53 -9.68 4.90
CA THR A 348 17.54 -9.09 5.83
C THR A 348 16.13 -9.11 5.22
N VAL A 349 16.00 -8.82 3.92
CA VAL A 349 14.72 -8.88 3.19
C VAL A 349 14.12 -10.28 3.19
N ALA A 350 14.95 -11.31 2.97
CA ALA A 350 14.49 -12.70 3.00
C ALA A 350 13.97 -13.09 4.39
N TYR A 351 14.64 -12.63 5.45
CA TYR A 351 14.19 -12.89 6.81
C TYR A 351 12.90 -12.13 7.16
N ILE A 352 12.75 -10.86 6.73
CA ILE A 352 11.48 -10.13 6.81
C ILE A 352 10.36 -10.93 6.13
N ALA A 353 10.61 -11.47 4.93
CA ALA A 353 9.61 -12.27 4.21
C ALA A 353 9.22 -13.54 4.98
N ALA A 354 10.18 -14.20 5.63
CA ALA A 354 9.93 -15.38 6.46
C ALA A 354 9.09 -15.05 7.70
N LEU A 355 9.39 -13.96 8.39
CA LEU A 355 8.63 -13.46 9.54
C LEU A 355 7.18 -13.16 9.16
N LEU A 356 6.97 -12.47 8.03
CA LEU A 356 5.64 -12.16 7.53
C LEU A 356 4.86 -13.42 7.11
N LEU A 357 5.48 -14.34 6.37
CA LEU A 357 4.84 -15.62 6.01
C LEU A 357 4.42 -16.41 7.24
N HIS A 358 5.29 -16.49 8.25
CA HIS A 358 4.97 -17.14 9.51
C HIS A 358 3.82 -16.44 10.24
N ARG A 359 3.79 -15.10 10.25
CA ARG A 359 2.69 -14.36 10.88
C ARG A 359 1.35 -14.65 10.19
N PHE A 360 1.33 -14.63 8.86
CA PHE A 360 0.13 -14.99 8.08
C PHE A 360 -0.29 -16.45 8.32
N LYS A 361 0.65 -17.37 8.50
CA LYS A 361 0.38 -18.77 8.87
C LYS A 361 -0.25 -18.90 10.25
N VAL A 362 0.29 -18.21 11.25
CA VAL A 362 -0.26 -18.20 12.63
C VAL A 362 -1.69 -17.66 12.66
N LEU A 363 -2.00 -16.71 11.79
CA LEU A 363 -3.37 -16.15 11.65
C LEU A 363 -4.32 -17.05 10.84
N GLY A 364 -3.85 -18.21 10.35
CA GLY A 364 -4.66 -19.14 9.55
C GLY A 364 -4.97 -18.64 8.13
N LEU A 365 -4.21 -17.66 7.62
CA LEU A 365 -4.43 -17.09 6.29
C LEU A 365 -3.62 -17.81 5.21
N LEU A 366 -2.41 -18.28 5.54
CA LEU A 366 -1.51 -19.01 4.64
C LEU A 366 -1.11 -20.37 5.24
N ASP A 367 -0.82 -21.35 4.39
CA ASP A 367 -0.29 -22.66 4.75
C ASP A 367 1.22 -22.61 5.03
N SER A 368 1.84 -23.76 5.31
CA SER A 368 3.31 -23.86 5.50
C SER A 368 4.12 -23.52 4.26
N GLU A 369 3.50 -23.54 3.09
CA GLU A 369 4.13 -23.26 1.79
C GLU A 369 3.86 -21.83 1.32
N GLY A 370 3.17 -21.01 2.12
CA GLY A 370 2.83 -19.62 1.83
C GLY A 370 1.71 -19.43 0.80
N ARG A 371 0.79 -20.40 0.69
CA ARG A 371 -0.42 -20.34 -0.16
C ARG A 371 -1.66 -20.14 0.71
N ALA A 372 -2.71 -19.50 0.19
CA ALA A 372 -3.92 -19.21 0.96
C ALA A 372 -4.64 -20.48 1.42
N ILE A 373 -5.12 -20.46 2.67
CA ILE A 373 -5.96 -21.52 3.22
C ILE A 373 -7.44 -21.15 3.05
N GLY A 374 -8.24 -22.02 2.42
CA GLY A 374 -9.69 -21.87 2.34
C GLY A 374 -10.15 -20.52 1.75
N GLY A 375 -11.32 -20.04 2.18
CA GLY A 375 -11.95 -18.79 1.71
C GLY A 375 -11.11 -17.50 1.84
N ALA A 376 -9.92 -17.54 2.46
CA ALA A 376 -8.96 -16.44 2.44
C ALA A 376 -8.39 -16.14 1.03
N GLY A 377 -8.52 -17.08 0.09
CA GLY A 377 -8.14 -16.92 -1.32
C GLY A 377 -9.24 -16.38 -2.25
N ALA A 378 -10.40 -15.96 -1.74
CA ALA A 378 -11.58 -15.60 -2.53
C ALA A 378 -12.03 -16.73 -3.49
N LEU A 379 -12.63 -17.79 -2.94
CA LEU A 379 -13.46 -18.82 -3.61
C LEU A 379 -12.91 -19.42 -4.93
N ALA A 380 -12.35 -20.63 -4.79
CA ALA A 380 -12.25 -21.72 -5.77
C ALA A 380 -11.86 -21.37 -7.23
N LEU A 381 -10.67 -21.84 -7.63
CA LEU A 381 -10.38 -22.13 -9.03
C LEU A 381 -11.45 -23.12 -9.57
N PRO A 382 -11.89 -23.01 -10.84
CA PRO A 382 -12.74 -24.04 -11.45
C PRO A 382 -12.01 -25.38 -11.42
N ASP A 383 -12.72 -26.41 -10.95
CA ASP A 383 -12.25 -27.80 -10.92
C ASP A 383 -11.73 -28.24 -12.30
N HIS A 384 -10.42 -28.41 -12.42
CA HIS A 384 -9.86 -29.29 -13.44
C HIS A 384 -9.53 -30.62 -12.78
N GLU A 385 -10.39 -31.59 -13.10
CA GLU A 385 -10.22 -33.04 -12.98
C GLU A 385 -9.71 -33.55 -11.61
N LYS A 386 -10.69 -33.96 -10.79
CA LYS A 386 -10.49 -34.84 -9.64
C LYS A 386 -9.65 -36.07 -10.02
N PRO A 387 -8.50 -36.32 -9.38
CA PRO A 387 -8.09 -37.67 -9.09
C PRO A 387 -8.93 -38.19 -7.90
N GLU A 388 -9.21 -39.48 -7.92
CA GLU A 388 -10.15 -40.17 -7.02
C GLU A 388 -9.87 -39.96 -5.53
N ALA A 389 -10.96 -40.10 -4.76
CA ALA A 389 -11.09 -39.81 -3.35
C ALA A 389 -10.04 -40.51 -2.45
N SER A 390 -9.23 -39.72 -1.76
CA SER A 390 -8.66 -40.10 -0.47
C SER A 390 -9.48 -39.43 0.63
N THR A 391 -10.01 -40.26 1.54
CA THR A 391 -10.77 -39.86 2.73
C THR A 391 -9.97 -38.94 3.64
N GLU A 392 -10.17 -37.63 3.56
CA GLU A 392 -9.72 -36.67 4.58
C GLU A 392 -10.81 -36.47 5.63
N ALA A 393 -10.40 -36.63 6.90
CA ALA A 393 -11.25 -36.45 8.07
C ALA A 393 -11.63 -34.96 8.26
N PRO A 394 -12.84 -34.66 8.77
CA PRO A 394 -13.28 -33.29 8.97
C PRO A 394 -12.37 -32.55 9.96
N LEU A 395 -11.92 -31.35 9.58
CA LEU A 395 -11.21 -30.41 10.45
C LEU A 395 -12.13 -29.97 11.60
N ILE A 396 -11.82 -30.41 12.82
CA ILE A 396 -12.53 -30.03 14.04
C ILE A 396 -12.00 -28.67 14.50
N ALA A 397 -12.87 -27.65 14.52
CA ALA A 397 -12.55 -26.35 15.11
C ALA A 397 -12.31 -26.49 16.63
N GLY A 398 -11.23 -25.88 17.14
CA GLY A 398 -10.89 -25.91 18.57
C GLY A 398 -11.89 -25.11 19.43
N GLN A 399 -11.91 -25.38 20.74
CA GLN A 399 -12.76 -24.61 21.66
C GLN A 399 -12.32 -23.14 21.75
N ALA A 400 -13.23 -22.26 22.20
CA ALA A 400 -12.90 -20.86 22.46
C ALA A 400 -12.02 -20.72 23.71
N CYS A 401 -10.90 -20.02 23.58
CA CYS A 401 -9.98 -19.75 24.68
C CYS A 401 -10.60 -18.76 25.68
N PRO A 402 -10.60 -19.04 26.99
CA PRO A 402 -11.15 -18.15 28.01
C PRO A 402 -10.37 -16.85 28.17
N SER A 403 -9.10 -16.80 27.75
CA SER A 403 -8.26 -15.60 27.84
C SER A 403 -8.38 -14.68 26.62
N CYS A 404 -8.41 -15.22 25.40
CA CYS A 404 -8.34 -14.42 24.18
C CYS A 404 -9.51 -14.62 23.20
N GLY A 405 -10.47 -15.49 23.51
CA GLY A 405 -11.66 -15.76 22.69
C GLY A 405 -11.39 -16.49 21.37
N ALA A 406 -10.15 -16.87 21.07
CA ALA A 406 -9.81 -17.57 19.83
C ALA A 406 -10.27 -19.04 19.90
N HIS A 407 -10.85 -19.55 18.81
CA HIS A 407 -11.28 -20.96 18.65
C HIS A 407 -10.09 -21.89 18.36
N ALA A 408 -9.07 -21.76 19.21
CA ALA A 408 -7.75 -22.35 19.05
C ALA A 408 -7.26 -22.98 20.38
N TYR A 409 -8.21 -23.27 21.28
CA TYR A 409 -8.00 -23.90 22.57
C TYR A 409 -8.12 -25.42 22.42
N ILE A 410 -6.98 -26.11 22.48
CA ILE A 410 -6.84 -27.53 22.18
C ILE A 410 -6.15 -28.24 23.33
N ARG A 411 -6.38 -29.54 23.49
CA ARG A 411 -5.68 -30.34 24.50
C ARG A 411 -4.33 -30.79 23.95
N ARG A 412 -3.25 -30.40 24.61
CA ARG A 412 -1.86 -30.74 24.27
C ARG A 412 -1.16 -31.22 25.54
N ASP A 413 -0.60 -32.42 25.49
CA ASP A 413 0.17 -33.02 26.58
C ASP A 413 -0.60 -33.08 27.93
N GLY A 414 -1.90 -33.42 27.88
CA GLY A 414 -2.78 -33.50 29.05
C GLY A 414 -3.35 -32.15 29.52
N CYS A 415 -2.80 -31.03 29.06
CA CYS A 415 -3.26 -29.69 29.40
C CYS A 415 -4.08 -29.05 28.28
N MET A 416 -5.05 -28.22 28.65
CA MET A 416 -5.67 -27.31 27.68
C MET A 416 -4.71 -26.17 27.35
N PHE A 417 -4.46 -25.93 26.06
CA PHE A 417 -3.50 -24.95 25.56
C PHE A 417 -4.10 -24.15 24.41
N CYS A 418 -3.99 -22.82 24.49
CA CYS A 418 -4.40 -21.92 23.43
C CYS A 418 -3.22 -21.65 22.48
N THR A 419 -3.34 -22.11 21.24
CA THR A 419 -2.33 -21.87 20.20
C THR A 419 -2.27 -20.43 19.71
N ALA A 420 -3.27 -19.60 20.02
CA ALA A 420 -3.33 -18.18 19.61
C ALA A 420 -2.66 -17.20 20.58
N CYS A 421 -2.74 -17.45 21.90
CA CYS A 421 -2.17 -16.55 22.92
C CYS A 421 -1.23 -17.23 23.92
N GLY A 422 -1.04 -18.55 23.83
CA GLY A 422 -0.20 -19.31 24.75
C GLY A 422 -0.83 -19.60 26.12
N HIS A 423 -2.10 -19.27 26.32
CA HIS A 423 -2.80 -19.52 27.58
C HIS A 423 -2.89 -21.03 27.86
N GLN A 424 -2.41 -21.44 29.05
CA GLN A 424 -2.48 -22.81 29.54
C GLN A 424 -3.59 -22.88 30.60
N GLY A 425 -4.57 -23.75 30.38
CA GLY A 425 -5.65 -24.00 31.34
C GLY A 425 -5.47 -25.34 32.05
N GLU A 426 -6.59 -25.92 32.45
CA GLU A 426 -6.62 -27.13 33.28
C GLU A 426 -5.83 -28.28 32.65
N CYS A 427 -4.99 -28.91 33.48
CA CYS A 427 -4.20 -30.09 33.16
C CYS A 427 -4.82 -31.31 33.85
N GLY A 428 -5.14 -32.35 33.09
CA GLY A 428 -5.76 -33.58 33.58
C GLY A 428 -5.35 -34.80 32.80
#